data_AF-A0A7V7MMP7-F1
#
_entry.id   AF-A0A7V7MMP7-F1
#
_cell.length_a   1.000
_cell.length_b   1.000
_cell.length_c   1.000
_cell.angle_alpha   90.00
_cell.angle_beta   90.00
_cell.angle_gamma   90.00
#
_symmetry.space_group_name_H-M   'P 1'
#
loop_
_entity.id
_entity.type
_entity.pdbx_description
1 polymer ?
#
loop_
_entity_poly.entity_id
_entity_poly.type
_entity_poly.pdbx_seq_one_letter_code
_entity_poly.pdbx_strand_id
1 'polypeptide(L)'
;MTKDDWDKMRTKLAEFESLTIVEMRQQGSHRNNPADFTARAKNRLHELRIADFDDIFSFRITGTKRFYAIRVGNVFEILWWDPKHQICPSPKKHT
;
A
#
# COMPACT_ATOMS: atom_id res chain seq x y z
N MET A 1 14.10 -3.33 7.41
CA MET A 1 13.18 -2.44 8.14
C MET A 1 13.86 -2.09 9.44
N THR A 2 14.01 -0.80 9.77
CA THR A 2 14.66 -0.37 11.02
C THR A 2 13.67 -0.37 12.18
N LYS A 3 14.16 -0.23 13.42
CA LYS A 3 13.28 -0.05 14.59
C LYS A 3 12.39 1.19 14.45
N ASP A 4 12.95 2.30 13.96
CA ASP A 4 12.22 3.54 13.68
C ASP A 4 11.11 3.34 12.62
N ASP A 5 11.40 2.58 11.55
CA ASP A 5 10.38 2.24 10.55
C ASP A 5 9.21 1.47 11.19
N TRP A 6 9.52 0.51 12.05
CA TRP A 6 8.53 -0.31 12.73
C TRP A 6 7.66 0.51 13.68
N ASP A 7 8.27 1.39 14.48
CA ASP A 7 7.54 2.24 15.41
C ASP A 7 6.61 3.20 14.68
N LYS A 8 7.07 3.83 13.60
CA LYS A 8 6.23 4.69 12.73
C LYS A 8 5.10 3.91 12.06
N MET A 9 5.39 2.70 11.58
CA MET A 9 4.38 1.86 10.95
C MET A 9 3.29 1.46 11.95
N ARG A 10 3.65 1.00 13.16
CA ARG A 10 2.69 0.62 14.19
C ARG A 10 1.80 1.79 14.61
N THR A 11 2.39 2.95 14.88
CA THR A 11 1.63 4.16 15.24
C THR A 11 0.65 4.53 14.13
N LYS A 12 1.08 4.49 12.87
CA LYS A 12 0.23 4.85 11.74
C LYS A 12 -0.88 3.83 11.48
N LEU A 13 -0.59 2.54 11.64
CA LEU A 13 -1.59 1.48 11.56
C LEU A 13 -2.69 1.68 12.61
N ALA A 14 -2.32 1.99 13.85
CA ALA A 14 -3.28 2.27 14.91
C ALA A 14 -4.15 3.51 14.60
N GLU A 15 -3.58 4.55 13.99
CA GLU A 15 -4.35 5.70 13.51
C GLU A 15 -5.37 5.31 12.44
N PHE A 16 -4.96 4.49 11.47
CA PHE A 16 -5.83 4.04 10.38
C PHE A 16 -7.07 3.28 10.87
N GLU A 17 -6.98 2.49 11.94
CA GLU A 17 -8.15 1.79 12.51
C GLU A 17 -9.29 2.75 12.94
N SER A 18 -8.97 4.02 13.20
CA SER A 18 -9.96 5.03 13.59
C SER A 18 -10.51 5.86 12.42
N LEU A 19 -9.94 5.70 11.23
CA LEU A 19 -10.26 6.53 10.07
C LEU A 19 -11.18 5.82 9.08
N THR A 20 -12.01 6.60 8.42
CA THR A 20 -12.72 6.18 7.21
C THR A 20 -11.74 6.08 6.02
N ILE A 21 -12.12 5.31 5.00
CA ILE A 21 -11.35 5.23 3.74
C ILE A 21 -11.20 6.62 3.09
N VAL A 22 -12.18 7.51 3.25
CA VAL A 22 -12.13 8.88 2.70
C VAL A 22 -11.03 9.69 3.39
N GLU A 23 -10.92 9.62 4.72
CA GLU A 23 -9.88 10.32 5.48
C GLU A 23 -8.50 9.74 5.18
N MET A 24 -8.37 8.41 5.07
CA MET A 24 -7.13 7.78 4.61
C MET A 24 -6.70 8.30 3.23
N ARG A 25 -7.65 8.50 2.32
CA ARG A 25 -7.39 9.06 0.99
C ARG A 25 -6.89 10.48 0.99
N GLN A 26 -7.44 11.31 1.87
CA GLN A 26 -6.95 12.68 2.06
C GLN A 26 -5.49 12.71 2.56
N GLN A 27 -5.04 11.65 3.24
CA GLN A 27 -3.65 11.50 3.68
C GLN A 27 -2.72 10.85 2.63
N GLY A 28 -3.24 10.54 1.43
CA GLY A 28 -2.47 9.99 0.31
C GLY A 28 -2.47 8.47 0.19
N SER A 29 -3.23 7.76 1.02
CA SER A 29 -3.50 6.32 0.85
C SER A 29 -4.57 6.13 -0.24
N HIS A 30 -4.45 5.14 -1.12
CA HIS A 30 -5.46 5.01 -2.20
C HIS A 30 -5.50 3.60 -2.77
N ARG A 31 -6.62 3.28 -3.42
CA ARG A 31 -6.70 2.10 -4.29
C ARG A 31 -5.79 2.33 -5.50
N ASN A 32 -5.08 1.29 -5.90
CA ASN A 32 -4.21 1.30 -7.06
C ASN A 32 -4.74 0.30 -8.08
N ASN A 33 -4.58 0.61 -9.35
CA ASN A 33 -4.87 -0.34 -10.41
C ASN A 33 -3.67 -1.29 -10.56
N PRO A 34 -3.84 -2.62 -10.42
CA PRO A 34 -2.76 -3.57 -10.65
C PRO A 34 -2.12 -3.45 -12.05
N ALA A 35 -2.85 -2.90 -13.03
CA ALA A 35 -2.30 -2.60 -14.35
C ALA A 35 -1.12 -1.59 -14.32
N ASP A 36 -1.07 -0.70 -13.33
CA ASP A 36 0.00 0.29 -13.17
C ASP A 36 1.22 -0.26 -12.40
N PHE A 37 1.13 -1.49 -11.90
CA PHE A 37 2.22 -2.11 -11.15
C PHE A 37 3.37 -2.52 -12.08
N THR A 38 4.57 -2.50 -11.50
CA THR A 38 5.75 -3.07 -12.18
C THR A 38 5.55 -4.55 -12.52
N ALA A 39 6.21 -5.03 -13.58
CA ALA A 39 6.13 -6.44 -13.99
C ALA A 39 6.47 -7.40 -12.84
N ARG A 40 7.46 -7.05 -12.01
CA ARG A 40 7.82 -7.82 -10.82
C ARG A 40 6.67 -7.92 -9.81
N ALA A 41 5.98 -6.82 -9.55
CA ALA A 41 4.85 -6.82 -8.63
C ALA A 41 3.67 -7.62 -9.18
N LYS A 42 3.36 -7.50 -10.48
CA LYS A 42 2.33 -8.31 -11.16
C LYS A 42 2.63 -9.81 -11.06
N ASN A 43 3.87 -10.22 -11.36
CA ASN A 43 4.27 -11.63 -11.23
C ASN A 43 4.06 -12.15 -9.80
N ARG A 44 4.39 -11.34 -8.79
CA ARG A 44 4.16 -11.72 -7.40
C ARG A 44 2.68 -11.84 -7.04
N LEU A 45 1.79 -11.01 -7.62
CA LEU A 45 0.34 -11.20 -7.45
C LEU A 45 -0.12 -12.56 -8.01
N HIS A 46 0.40 -12.96 -9.17
CA HIS A 46 0.09 -14.27 -9.76
C HIS A 46 0.61 -15.43 -8.90
N GLU A 47 1.85 -15.34 -8.41
CA GLU A 47 2.44 -16.34 -7.50
C GLU A 47 1.63 -16.51 -6.22
N LEU A 48 1.12 -15.39 -5.68
CA LEU A 48 0.28 -15.37 -4.48
C LEU A 48 -1.18 -15.73 -4.76
N ARG A 49 -1.56 -15.97 -6.02
CA ARG A 49 -2.94 -16.27 -6.46
C ARG A 49 -3.95 -15.19 -6.05
N ILE A 50 -3.52 -13.94 -6.07
CA ILE A 50 -4.36 -12.76 -5.76
C ILE A 50 -4.45 -11.79 -6.94
N ALA A 51 -4.02 -12.22 -8.14
CA ALA A 51 -4.10 -11.40 -9.35
C ALA A 51 -5.54 -11.01 -9.72
N ASP A 52 -6.53 -11.80 -9.28
CA ASP A 52 -7.96 -11.55 -9.52
C ASP A 52 -8.57 -10.55 -8.52
N PHE A 53 -7.80 -10.07 -7.53
CA PHE A 53 -8.26 -9.03 -6.60
C PHE A 53 -8.03 -7.65 -7.21
N ASP A 54 -9.11 -6.98 -7.58
CA ASP A 54 -9.05 -5.63 -8.17
C ASP A 54 -8.80 -4.52 -7.12
N ASP A 55 -8.84 -4.85 -5.83
CA ASP A 55 -8.87 -3.92 -4.70
C ASP A 55 -7.56 -3.94 -3.89
N ILE A 56 -6.45 -3.57 -4.54
CA ILE A 56 -5.15 -3.39 -3.87
C ILE A 56 -5.01 -1.92 -3.42
N PHE A 57 -4.89 -1.73 -2.11
CA PHE A 57 -4.73 -0.43 -1.47
C PHE A 57 -3.29 -0.18 -1.08
N SER A 58 -2.83 1.06 -1.25
CA SER A 58 -1.56 1.53 -0.71
C SER A 58 -1.83 2.46 0.46
N PHE A 59 -1.13 2.24 1.56
CA PHE A 59 -1.25 3.00 2.80
C PHE A 59 0.03 3.76 3.06
N ARG A 60 -0.05 5.09 3.09
CA ARG A 60 1.12 5.94 3.26
C ARG A 60 1.51 6.04 4.73
N ILE A 61 2.72 5.59 5.05
CA ILE A 61 3.29 5.75 6.39
C ILE A 61 3.97 7.11 6.52
N THR A 62 4.97 7.36 5.67
CA THR A 62 5.71 8.62 5.63
C THR A 62 6.51 8.73 4.34
N GLY A 63 6.60 9.91 3.73
CA GLY A 63 7.35 10.11 2.49
C GLY A 63 6.93 9.09 1.40
N THR A 64 7.89 8.28 0.96
CA THR A 64 7.73 7.19 -0.03
C THR A 64 7.26 5.86 0.57
N LYS A 65 7.35 5.69 1.89
CA LYS A 65 7.13 4.43 2.57
C LYS A 65 5.64 4.10 2.60
N ARG A 66 5.28 2.96 2.02
CA ARG A 66 3.90 2.47 1.96
C ARG A 66 3.86 1.00 2.29
N PHE A 67 2.76 0.54 2.87
CA PHE A 67 2.39 -0.87 2.73
C PHE A 67 1.27 -1.00 1.72
N TYR A 68 1.22 -2.15 1.07
CA TYR A 68 0.12 -2.53 0.21
C TYR A 68 -0.71 -3.58 0.93
N ALA A 69 -2.02 -3.55 0.76
CA ALA A 69 -2.95 -4.51 1.35
C ALA A 69 -4.10 -4.80 0.39
N ILE A 70 -4.67 -5.99 0.52
CA ILE A 70 -5.96 -6.32 -0.11
C ILE A 70 -7.06 -6.11 0.91
N ARG A 71 -8.27 -5.78 0.44
CA ARG A 71 -9.43 -5.66 1.31
C ARG A 71 -10.27 -6.93 1.26
N VAL A 72 -10.50 -7.56 2.41
CA VAL A 72 -11.40 -8.71 2.57
C VAL A 72 -12.48 -8.32 3.57
N GLY A 73 -13.68 -8.04 3.08
CA GLY A 73 -14.75 -7.46 3.88
C GLY A 73 -14.36 -6.09 4.45
N ASN A 74 -14.26 -5.98 5.78
CA ASN A 74 -13.85 -4.76 6.49
C ASN A 74 -12.40 -4.80 7.01
N VAL A 75 -11.64 -5.83 6.64
CA VAL A 75 -10.25 -5.99 7.06
C VAL A 75 -9.32 -5.72 5.89
N PHE A 76 -8.23 -5.01 6.16
CA PHE A 76 -7.11 -4.86 5.23
C PHE A 76 -6.01 -5.86 5.58
N GLU A 77 -5.77 -6.82 4.70
CA GLU A 77 -4.71 -7.81 4.85
C GLU A 77 -3.44 -7.30 4.19
N ILE A 78 -2.39 -7.07 5.01
CA ILE A 78 -1.12 -6.53 4.54
C ILE A 78 -0.44 -7.52 3.61
N LEU A 79 -0.14 -7.05 2.40
CA LEU A 79 0.49 -7.81 1.34
C LEU A 79 2.01 -7.54 1.28
N TRP A 80 2.41 -6.27 1.24
CA TRP A 80 3.82 -5.88 1.07
C TRP A 80 4.21 -4.63 1.84
N TRP A 81 5.47 -4.57 2.24
CA TRP A 81 6.14 -3.34 2.65
C TRP A 81 6.96 -2.78 1.47
N ASP A 82 6.67 -1.54 1.06
CA ASP A 82 7.32 -0.84 -0.04
C ASP A 82 7.91 0.50 0.44
N PRO A 83 9.13 0.49 1.01
CA PRO A 83 9.75 1.69 1.57
C PRO A 83 10.18 2.69 0.49
N LYS A 84 10.38 2.22 -0.75
CA LYS A 84 10.97 2.99 -1.86
C LYS A 84 9.99 3.31 -2.98
N HIS A 85 8.70 3.01 -2.80
CA HIS A 85 7.66 3.23 -3.80
C HIS A 85 7.97 2.56 -5.17
N GLN A 86 8.43 1.31 -5.13
CA GLN A 86 8.84 0.57 -6.32
C GLN A 86 7.73 -0.29 -6.91
N ILE A 87 6.62 -0.52 -6.19
CA ILE A 87 5.53 -1.38 -6.65
C ILE A 87 4.70 -0.68 -7.73
N CYS A 88 4.29 0.56 -7.45
CA CYS A 88 3.51 1.42 -8.33
C CYS A 88 4.17 2.80 -8.44
N PRO A 89 5.34 2.93 -9.09
CA PRO A 89 6.06 4.19 -9.17
C PRO A 89 5.23 5.26 -9.90
N SER A 90 5.29 6.50 -9.43
CA SER A 90 4.63 7.62 -10.11
C SER A 90 5.25 7.85 -11.49
N PRO A 91 4.45 8.03 -12.55
CA PRO A 91 4.96 8.34 -13.87
C PRO A 91 5.63 9.73 -13.94
N LYS A 92 5.37 10.62 -12.98
CA LYS A 92 5.97 11.95 -12.93
C LYS A 92 7.36 11.89 -12.29
N LYS A 93 8.41 12.14 -13.09
CA LYS A 93 9.81 12.26 -12.63
C LYS A 93 10.16 13.61 -11.99
N HIS A 94 9.31 14.63 -12.16
CA HIS A 94 9.55 16.00 -11.69
C HIS A 94 8.26 16.63 -11.18
N THR A 95 8.04 16.51 -9.87
CA THR A 95 7.24 17.41 -9.04
C THR A 95 7.88 17.44 -7.68
#